data_AF-A0A948LY76-F1
#
_entry.id   AF-A0A948LY76-F1
#
_cell.length_a   1.000
_cell.length_b   1.000
_cell.length_c   1.000
_cell.angle_alpha   90.00
_cell.angle_beta   90.00
_cell.angle_gamma   90.00
#
_symmetry.space_group_name_H-M   'P 1'
#
loop_
_entity.id
_entity.type
_entity.pdbx_description
1 polymer ?
#
loop_
_entity_poly.entity_id
_entity_poly.type
_entity_poly.pdbx_seq_one_letter_code
_entity_poly.pdbx_strand_id
1 'polypeptide(L)'
;MFTSNPFVDLSASIPTAYMQGYIILMVLLVMGGTILDMLHKKSAQYFFENAKKAQKSAKREVSGGEKVAMVVGVLTNEVMTAGEFSNPQRRISHLLMMYGFMLFVVTTAIMIFSPGTTSTLLPQLWHIGALMLAVGGYWFWFAIRVDVAAEGLPVFRFVRADLFIVSVLATSTFALIWSFTGGGVGVFFILFILSSTMLFGGVYWSKFAHMFFKPAAAFQKRVIMADGGRENLPPDYDLTDPAVHAKFPDVPQYMGKNPPNMGLCIKAERAKHY
;
A
#
# COMPACT_ATOMS: atom_id res chain seq x y z
N MET A 1 -28.28 1.56 -11.45
CA MET A 1 -27.10 1.00 -10.76
C MET A 1 -25.86 1.85 -11.00
N PHE A 2 -25.19 1.80 -12.16
CA PHE A 2 -23.90 2.49 -12.36
C PHE A 2 -23.94 4.02 -12.32
N THR A 3 -25.11 4.61 -12.54
CA THR A 3 -25.33 6.07 -12.56
C THR A 3 -26.22 6.56 -11.42
N SER A 4 -26.72 5.65 -10.59
CA SER A 4 -27.62 5.96 -9.47
C SER A 4 -26.88 5.80 -8.15
N ASN A 5 -27.10 6.70 -7.20
CA ASN A 5 -26.49 6.63 -5.87
C ASN A 5 -27.21 5.55 -5.03
N PRO A 6 -26.60 4.38 -4.76
CA PRO A 6 -27.28 3.30 -4.03
C PRO A 6 -27.57 3.66 -2.57
N PHE A 7 -26.89 4.67 -2.01
CA PHE A 7 -27.12 5.13 -0.64
C PHE A 7 -28.38 6.00 -0.51
N VAL A 8 -28.86 6.60 -1.61
CA VAL A 8 -30.15 7.30 -1.62
C VAL A 8 -31.29 6.30 -1.51
N ASP A 9 -31.24 5.21 -2.27
CA ASP A 9 -32.24 4.14 -2.19
C ASP A 9 -32.24 3.47 -0.81
N LEU A 10 -31.04 3.21 -0.26
CA LEU A 10 -30.88 2.70 1.10
C LEU A 10 -31.48 3.64 2.16
N SER A 11 -31.48 4.95 1.91
CA SER A 11 -31.98 5.95 2.87
C SER A 11 -33.48 5.83 3.18
N ALA A 12 -34.23 5.17 2.29
CA ALA A 12 -35.63 4.82 2.54
C ALA A 12 -35.81 3.83 3.70
N SER A 13 -34.78 3.04 4.00
CA SER A 13 -34.78 2.04 5.09
C SER A 13 -33.87 2.42 6.25
N ILE A 14 -32.71 3.04 5.98
CA ILE A 14 -31.72 3.43 6.98
C ILE A 14 -31.52 4.93 6.91
N PRO A 15 -31.93 5.72 7.91
CA PRO A 15 -31.73 7.16 7.91
C PRO A 15 -30.27 7.57 7.63
N THR A 16 -30.10 8.60 6.80
CA THR A 16 -28.78 9.11 6.37
C THR A 16 -27.85 9.43 7.53
N ALA A 17 -28.39 9.91 8.65
CA ALA A 17 -27.62 10.19 9.86
C ALA A 17 -26.87 8.96 10.40
N TYR A 18 -27.46 7.76 10.32
CA TYR A 18 -26.79 6.53 10.75
C TYR A 18 -25.67 6.12 9.79
N MET A 19 -25.86 6.31 8.47
CA MET A 19 -24.81 6.06 7.48
C MET A 19 -23.62 7.01 7.68
N GLN A 20 -23.89 8.29 7.92
CA GLN A 20 -22.87 9.29 8.25
C GLN A 20 -22.13 8.94 9.54
N GLY A 21 -22.88 8.59 10.60
CA GLY A 21 -22.33 8.15 11.87
C GLY A 21 -21.43 6.91 11.75
N TYR A 22 -21.82 5.95 10.91
CA TYR A 22 -21.00 4.77 10.60
C TYR A 22 -19.66 5.17 9.95
N ILE A 23 -19.67 6.07 8.96
CA ILE A 23 -18.43 6.55 8.32
C ILE A 23 -17.53 7.27 9.33
N ILE A 24 -18.10 8.14 10.18
CA ILE A 24 -17.34 8.82 11.23
C ILE A 24 -16.71 7.81 12.19
N LEU A 25 -17.48 6.79 12.62
CA LEU A 25 -16.97 5.72 13.47
C LEU A 25 -15.82 4.96 12.80
N MET A 26 -15.93 4.62 11.52
CA MET A 26 -14.84 3.94 10.79
C MET A 26 -13.56 4.78 10.77
N VAL A 27 -13.66 6.09 10.56
CA VAL A 27 -12.50 7.00 10.61
C VAL A 27 -11.88 7.02 12.01
N LEU A 28 -12.68 7.10 13.07
CA LEU A 28 -12.20 7.04 14.45
C LEU A 28 -11.50 5.71 14.76
N LEU A 29 -12.06 4.58 14.31
CA LEU A 29 -11.46 3.26 14.47
C LEU A 29 -10.12 3.14 13.73
N VAL A 30 -9.99 3.70 12.53
CA VAL A 30 -8.71 3.70 11.79
C VAL A 30 -7.66 4.51 12.53
N MET A 31 -8.01 5.71 13.01
CA MET A 31 -7.10 6.55 13.78
C MET A 31 -6.67 5.85 15.08
N GLY A 32 -7.63 5.37 15.86
CA GLY A 32 -7.38 4.66 17.11
C GLY A 32 -6.54 3.39 16.90
N GLY A 33 -6.90 2.57 15.92
CA GLY A 33 -6.16 1.35 15.58
C GLY A 33 -4.73 1.62 15.13
N THR A 34 -4.50 2.69 14.37
CA THR A 34 -3.15 3.10 13.93
C THR A 34 -2.31 3.59 15.12
N ILE A 35 -2.89 4.39 16.01
CA ILE A 35 -2.22 4.86 17.23
C ILE A 35 -1.84 3.68 18.12
N LEU A 36 -2.78 2.77 18.38
CA LEU A 36 -2.52 1.56 19.17
C LEU A 36 -1.44 0.69 18.54
N ASP A 37 -1.42 0.55 17.21
CA ASP A 37 -0.41 -0.22 16.49
C ASP A 37 1.00 0.37 16.69
N MET A 38 1.12 1.69 16.56
CA MET A 38 2.38 2.40 16.78
C MET A 38 2.88 2.28 18.22
N LEU A 39 1.96 2.37 19.20
CA LEU A 39 2.29 2.20 20.62
C LEU A 39 2.74 0.78 20.92
N HIS A 40 2.00 -0.23 20.45
CA HIS A 40 2.30 -1.63 20.69
C HIS A 40 3.63 -2.06 20.05
N LYS A 41 3.88 -1.66 18.80
CA LYS A 41 5.09 -2.00 18.06
C LYS A 41 6.28 -1.09 18.38
N LYS A 42 6.08 -0.01 19.14
CA LYS A 42 7.08 1.04 19.41
C LYS A 42 7.74 1.58 18.14
N SER A 43 7.01 1.59 17.02
CA SER A 43 7.58 1.90 15.70
C SER A 43 8.09 3.34 15.64
N ALA A 44 7.36 4.29 16.21
CA ALA A 44 7.80 5.69 16.30
C ALA A 44 9.13 5.82 17.05
N GLN A 45 9.23 5.18 18.22
CA GLN A 45 10.46 5.17 19.02
C GLN A 45 11.63 4.60 18.21
N TYR A 46 11.42 3.46 17.54
CA TYR A 46 12.42 2.84 16.67
C TYR A 46 12.89 3.79 15.56
N PHE A 47 11.97 4.44 14.83
CA PHE A 47 12.34 5.36 13.75
C PHE A 47 13.12 6.57 14.25
N PHE A 48 12.75 7.14 15.40
CA PHE A 48 13.49 8.26 16.02
C PHE A 48 14.89 7.85 16.46
N GLU A 49 15.04 6.69 17.11
CA GLU A 49 16.34 6.18 17.52
C GLU A 49 17.22 5.85 16.31
N ASN A 50 16.66 5.22 15.28
CA ASN A 50 17.36 4.92 14.04
C ASN A 50 17.79 6.20 13.30
N ALA A 51 16.94 7.23 13.26
CA ALA A 51 17.27 8.52 12.65
C ALA A 51 18.44 9.20 13.38
N LYS A 52 18.42 9.21 14.72
CA LYS A 52 19.53 9.74 15.53
C LYS A 52 20.82 8.95 15.31
N LYS A 53 20.74 7.62 15.20
CA LYS A 53 21.89 6.77 14.92
C LYS A 53 22.46 7.07 13.52
N ALA A 54 21.60 7.17 12.51
CA ALA A 54 22.01 7.45 11.14
C ALA A 54 22.64 8.85 10.99
N GLN A 55 22.11 9.85 11.70
CA GLN A 55 22.67 11.21 11.72
C GLN A 55 24.13 11.23 12.21
N LYS A 56 24.51 10.35 13.15
CA LYS A 56 25.91 10.25 13.61
C LYS A 56 26.86 9.68 12.55
N SER A 57 26.32 8.97 11.56
CA SER A 57 27.08 8.38 10.46
C SER A 57 27.07 9.26 9.20
N ALA A 58 26.34 10.38 9.21
CA ALA A 58 26.27 11.32 8.10
C ALA A 58 27.66 11.89 7.76
N LYS A 59 27.95 11.97 6.46
CA LYS A 59 29.20 12.54 5.92
C LYS A 59 29.08 14.00 5.56
N ARG A 60 27.85 14.48 5.38
CA ARG A 60 27.52 15.88 5.13
C ARG A 60 26.13 16.21 5.65
N GLU A 61 25.84 17.50 5.75
CA GLU A 61 24.47 17.96 5.98
C GLU A 61 23.68 18.01 4.67
N VAL A 62 22.39 17.68 4.78
CA VAL A 62 21.42 17.81 3.68
C VAL A 62 20.61 19.08 3.91
N SER A 63 20.67 19.98 2.94
CA SER A 63 20.04 21.29 3.01
C SER A 63 18.51 21.20 3.07
N GLY A 64 17.86 22.29 3.48
CA GLY A 64 16.39 22.38 3.48
C GLY A 64 15.79 22.16 2.08
N GLY A 65 16.40 22.71 1.03
CA GLY A 65 15.94 22.54 -0.35
C GLY A 65 16.01 21.09 -0.83
N GLU A 66 17.11 20.38 -0.52
CA GLU A 66 17.24 18.95 -0.83
C GLU A 66 16.21 18.11 -0.09
N LYS A 67 15.93 18.42 1.18
CA LYS A 67 14.87 17.73 1.95
C LYS A 67 13.50 17.92 1.29
N VAL A 68 13.16 19.14 0.85
CA VAL A 68 11.91 19.39 0.13
C VAL A 68 11.84 18.59 -1.17
N ALA A 69 12.91 18.59 -1.98
CA ALA A 69 12.96 17.81 -3.20
C ALA A 69 12.78 16.30 -2.94
N MET A 70 13.33 15.78 -1.84
CA MET A 70 13.13 14.38 -1.44
C MET A 70 11.70 14.08 -0.99
N VAL A 71 11.03 14.98 -0.26
CA VAL A 71 9.60 14.82 0.08
C VAL A 71 8.76 14.73 -1.19
N VAL A 72 8.98 15.64 -2.14
CA VAL A 72 8.31 15.61 -3.45
C VAL A 72 8.59 14.29 -4.16
N GLY A 73 9.84 13.85 -4.19
CA GLY A 73 10.24 12.58 -4.78
C GLY A 73 9.64 11.33 -4.10
N VAL A 74 9.35 11.38 -2.79
CA VAL A 74 8.63 10.30 -2.10
C VAL A 74 7.16 10.28 -2.50
N LEU A 75 6.52 11.46 -2.54
CA LEU A 75 5.12 11.56 -2.94
C LEU A 75 4.92 11.07 -4.38
N THR A 76 5.75 11.52 -5.32
CA THR A 76 5.61 11.15 -6.73
C THR A 76 6.02 9.70 -7.00
N ASN A 77 7.19 9.25 -6.50
CA ASN A 77 7.67 7.92 -6.84
C ASN A 77 7.08 6.84 -5.93
N GLU A 78 7.04 7.03 -4.61
CA GLU A 78 6.64 5.96 -3.70
C GLU A 78 5.12 5.90 -3.53
N VAL A 79 4.47 7.06 -3.33
CA VAL A 79 3.02 7.10 -3.05
C VAL A 79 2.22 7.02 -4.35
N MET A 80 2.40 7.96 -5.27
CA MET A 80 1.55 8.05 -6.47
C MET A 80 1.78 6.90 -7.45
N THR A 81 3.02 6.43 -7.58
CA THR A 81 3.36 5.43 -8.60
C THR A 81 3.79 4.09 -8.02
N ALA A 82 3.81 3.90 -6.70
CA ALA A 82 4.24 2.64 -6.06
C ALA A 82 5.61 2.16 -6.57
N GLY A 83 6.54 3.11 -6.75
CA GLY A 83 7.85 2.93 -7.37
C GLY A 83 8.78 1.98 -6.62
N GLU A 84 8.51 1.70 -5.35
CA GLU A 84 9.16 0.64 -4.59
C GLU A 84 9.01 -0.76 -5.20
N PHE A 85 7.97 -0.99 -6.02
CA PHE A 85 7.74 -2.28 -6.66
C PHE A 85 8.49 -2.37 -7.98
N SER A 86 9.63 -3.06 -7.95
CA SER A 86 10.40 -3.40 -9.15
C SER A 86 9.65 -4.36 -10.08
N ASN A 87 8.78 -5.23 -9.53
CA ASN A 87 7.95 -6.14 -10.32
C ASN A 87 6.74 -5.39 -10.90
N PRO A 88 6.58 -5.30 -12.23
CA PRO A 88 5.51 -4.52 -12.85
C PRO A 88 4.12 -5.07 -12.57
N GLN A 89 3.95 -6.39 -12.47
CA GLN A 89 2.64 -6.99 -12.16
C GLN A 89 2.21 -6.63 -10.74
N ARG A 90 3.12 -6.75 -9.77
CA ARG A 90 2.87 -6.34 -8.39
C ARG A 90 2.58 -4.84 -8.29
N ARG A 91 3.31 -4.02 -9.05
CA ARG A 91 3.10 -2.58 -9.12
C ARG A 91 1.71 -2.22 -9.64
N ILE A 92 1.29 -2.78 -10.77
CA ILE A 92 -0.02 -2.49 -11.38
C ILE A 92 -1.15 -2.98 -10.46
N SER A 93 -1.07 -4.22 -9.95
CA SER A 93 -2.05 -4.75 -9.00
C SER A 93 -2.18 -3.84 -7.77
N HIS A 94 -1.06 -3.35 -7.23
CA HIS A 94 -1.06 -2.42 -6.10
C HIS A 94 -1.69 -1.07 -6.46
N LEU A 95 -1.38 -0.51 -7.63
CA LEU A 95 -1.97 0.76 -8.06
C LEU A 95 -3.48 0.65 -8.25
N LEU A 96 -3.98 -0.46 -8.82
CA LEU A 96 -5.41 -0.75 -8.91
C LEU A 96 -6.06 -0.77 -7.52
N MET A 97 -5.44 -1.47 -6.56
CA MET A 97 -5.95 -1.50 -5.19
C MET A 97 -5.91 -0.13 -4.52
N MET A 98 -4.79 0.60 -4.61
CA MET A 98 -4.61 1.88 -3.93
C MET A 98 -5.56 2.96 -4.48
N TYR A 99 -5.58 3.18 -5.80
CA TYR A 99 -6.47 4.15 -6.41
C TYR A 99 -7.92 3.69 -6.36
N GLY A 100 -8.19 2.40 -6.52
CA GLY A 100 -9.51 1.82 -6.36
C GLY A 100 -10.07 2.08 -4.96
N PHE A 101 -9.24 1.88 -3.92
CA PHE A 101 -9.60 2.16 -2.53
C PHE A 101 -9.94 3.63 -2.31
N MET A 102 -9.07 4.53 -2.76
CA MET A 102 -9.30 5.97 -2.60
C MET A 102 -10.57 6.42 -3.30
N LEU A 103 -10.76 6.01 -4.57
CA LEU A 103 -11.98 6.32 -5.31
C LEU A 103 -13.22 5.78 -4.58
N PHE A 104 -13.20 4.51 -4.19
CA PHE A 104 -14.32 3.86 -3.51
C PHE A 104 -14.69 4.55 -2.19
N VAL A 105 -13.72 4.82 -1.32
CA VAL A 105 -13.98 5.41 0.00
C VAL A 105 -14.39 6.89 -0.11
N VAL A 106 -13.70 7.68 -0.94
CA VAL A 106 -14.01 9.11 -1.11
C VAL A 106 -15.39 9.30 -1.73
N THR A 107 -15.71 8.56 -2.79
CA THR A 107 -17.04 8.64 -3.42
C THR A 107 -18.13 8.12 -2.49
N THR A 108 -17.87 7.08 -1.68
CA THR A 108 -18.79 6.63 -0.62
C THR A 108 -19.10 7.78 0.35
N ALA A 109 -18.07 8.46 0.86
CA ALA A 109 -18.24 9.57 1.78
C ALA A 109 -19.04 10.71 1.12
N ILE A 110 -18.67 11.14 -0.08
CA ILE A 110 -19.39 12.21 -0.78
C ILE A 110 -20.86 11.85 -1.01
N MET A 111 -21.15 10.63 -1.47
CA MET A 111 -22.53 10.19 -1.76
C MET A 111 -23.40 10.04 -0.52
N ILE A 112 -22.82 9.73 0.65
CA ILE A 112 -23.54 9.63 1.93
C ILE A 112 -23.73 11.01 2.59
N PHE A 113 -22.71 11.88 2.54
CA PHE A 113 -22.77 13.21 3.14
C PHE A 113 -23.46 14.25 2.26
N SER A 114 -23.53 14.01 0.95
CA SER A 114 -24.22 14.86 -0.03
C SER A 114 -25.18 14.03 -0.90
N PRO A 115 -26.25 13.46 -0.30
CA PRO A 115 -27.19 12.59 -1.03
C PRO A 115 -27.98 13.31 -2.12
N GLY A 116 -28.13 14.64 -2.02
CA GLY A 116 -28.80 15.48 -3.01
C GLY A 116 -27.97 15.79 -4.27
N THR A 117 -26.75 15.27 -4.39
CA THR A 117 -25.94 15.46 -5.60
C THR A 117 -26.58 14.76 -6.81
N THR A 118 -26.73 15.49 -7.92
CA THR A 118 -27.28 14.95 -9.18
C THR A 118 -26.19 14.35 -10.08
N SER A 119 -24.96 14.27 -9.58
CA SER A 119 -23.81 13.78 -10.34
C SER A 119 -23.94 12.28 -10.62
N THR A 120 -24.02 11.93 -11.91
CA THR A 120 -23.92 10.54 -12.37
C THR A 120 -22.48 10.01 -12.33
N LEU A 121 -21.49 10.91 -12.27
CA LEU A 121 -20.07 10.56 -12.21
C LEU A 121 -19.68 9.94 -10.86
N LEU A 122 -20.26 10.40 -9.75
CA LEU A 122 -19.91 9.88 -8.41
C LEU A 122 -20.25 8.38 -8.26
N PRO A 123 -21.46 7.91 -8.60
CA PRO A 123 -21.75 6.48 -8.64
C PRO A 123 -20.85 5.71 -9.61
N GLN A 124 -20.51 6.28 -10.77
CA GLN A 124 -19.60 5.62 -11.73
C GLN A 124 -18.21 5.43 -11.13
N LEU A 125 -17.63 6.48 -10.55
CA LEU A 125 -16.32 6.44 -9.89
C LEU A 125 -16.32 5.49 -8.69
N TRP A 126 -17.43 5.39 -7.96
CA TRP A 126 -17.58 4.41 -6.87
C TRP A 126 -17.50 2.98 -7.38
N HIS A 127 -18.26 2.66 -8.44
CA HIS A 127 -18.23 1.32 -9.05
C HIS A 127 -16.86 1.02 -9.69
N ILE A 128 -16.26 1.99 -10.38
CA ILE A 128 -14.91 1.86 -10.94
C ILE A 128 -13.90 1.58 -9.81
N GLY A 129 -13.97 2.33 -8.72
CA GLY A 129 -13.10 2.13 -7.55
C GLY A 129 -13.24 0.73 -6.95
N ALA A 130 -14.48 0.26 -6.77
CA ALA A 130 -14.76 -1.09 -6.28
C ALA A 130 -14.28 -2.19 -7.24
N LEU A 131 -14.43 -1.99 -8.56
CA LEU A 131 -13.93 -2.92 -9.58
C LEU A 131 -12.40 -2.95 -9.61
N MET A 132 -11.74 -1.80 -9.53
CA MET A 132 -10.28 -1.71 -9.44
C MET A 132 -9.76 -2.43 -8.20
N LEU A 133 -10.41 -2.25 -7.05
CA LEU A 133 -10.12 -3.00 -5.82
C LEU A 133 -10.24 -4.51 -6.02
N ALA A 134 -11.35 -4.97 -6.59
CA ALA A 134 -11.61 -6.38 -6.82
C ALA A 134 -10.59 -6.97 -7.80
N VAL A 135 -10.40 -6.38 -8.97
CA VAL A 135 -9.46 -6.86 -9.99
C VAL A 135 -8.03 -6.86 -9.46
N GLY A 136 -7.57 -5.74 -8.87
CA GLY A 136 -6.23 -5.62 -8.32
C GLY A 136 -5.99 -6.61 -7.16
N GLY A 137 -6.96 -6.73 -6.25
CA GLY A 137 -6.87 -7.60 -5.08
C GLY A 137 -6.94 -9.09 -5.42
N TYR A 138 -7.84 -9.51 -6.32
CA TYR A 138 -7.94 -10.91 -6.72
C TYR A 138 -6.73 -11.33 -7.55
N TRP A 139 -6.24 -10.44 -8.41
CA TRP A 139 -4.98 -10.67 -9.11
C TRP A 139 -3.82 -10.81 -8.13
N PHE A 140 -3.75 -9.97 -7.09
CA PHE A 140 -2.76 -10.12 -6.02
C PHE A 140 -2.89 -11.47 -5.32
N TRP A 141 -4.10 -11.80 -4.85
CA TRP A 141 -4.37 -12.98 -4.03
C TRP A 141 -4.06 -14.30 -4.75
N PHE A 142 -4.51 -14.44 -6.00
CA PHE A 142 -4.42 -15.70 -6.73
C PHE A 142 -3.13 -15.88 -7.54
N ALA A 143 -2.47 -14.79 -7.96
CA ALA A 143 -1.37 -14.89 -8.92
C ALA A 143 -0.05 -14.23 -8.50
N ILE A 144 -0.06 -13.30 -7.53
CA ILE A 144 1.13 -12.51 -7.15
C ILE A 144 1.58 -12.78 -5.72
N ARG A 145 0.66 -13.16 -4.82
CA ARG A 145 0.96 -13.45 -3.41
C ARG A 145 2.11 -14.44 -3.34
N VAL A 146 3.20 -14.04 -2.69
CA VAL A 146 4.46 -14.80 -2.66
C VAL A 146 4.26 -16.20 -2.09
N ASP A 147 3.47 -16.32 -1.01
CA ASP A 147 3.10 -17.58 -0.38
C ASP A 147 2.55 -18.59 -1.40
N VAL A 148 1.79 -18.14 -2.39
CA VAL A 148 1.18 -19.01 -3.41
C VAL A 148 2.08 -19.13 -4.63
N ALA A 149 2.46 -18.00 -5.23
CA ALA A 149 3.10 -17.95 -6.53
C ALA A 149 4.58 -18.35 -6.51
N ALA A 150 5.26 -18.13 -5.38
CA ALA A 150 6.61 -18.61 -5.15
C ALA A 150 6.54 -19.81 -4.21
N GLU A 151 6.12 -19.65 -2.95
CA GLU A 151 6.29 -20.71 -1.94
C GLU A 151 5.38 -21.95 -2.12
N GLY A 152 4.48 -21.96 -3.11
CA GLY A 152 3.64 -23.12 -3.43
C GLY A 152 2.60 -23.47 -2.36
N LEU A 153 2.32 -22.55 -1.43
CA LEU A 153 1.35 -22.77 -0.37
C LEU A 153 -0.08 -22.75 -0.91
N PRO A 154 -1.02 -23.46 -0.25
CA PRO A 154 -2.42 -23.47 -0.67
C PRO A 154 -3.02 -22.05 -0.69
N VAL A 155 -3.78 -21.76 -1.75
CA VAL A 155 -4.46 -20.46 -1.94
C VAL A 155 -5.41 -20.10 -0.79
N PHE A 156 -6.00 -21.11 -0.15
CA PHE A 156 -6.92 -20.96 0.98
C PHE A 156 -6.22 -21.00 2.36
N ARG A 157 -4.89 -20.87 2.40
CA ARG A 157 -4.15 -20.67 3.65
C ARG A 157 -4.32 -19.22 4.11
N PHE A 158 -5.09 -19.03 5.17
CA PHE A 158 -5.28 -17.73 5.80
C PHE A 158 -4.38 -17.58 7.02
N VAL A 159 -3.62 -16.49 7.06
CA VAL A 159 -2.87 -16.07 8.25
C VAL A 159 -3.32 -14.69 8.71
N ARG A 160 -3.00 -14.31 9.95
CA ARG A 160 -3.37 -13.00 10.51
C ARG A 160 -2.94 -11.82 9.61
N ALA A 161 -1.83 -11.95 8.90
CA ALA A 161 -1.34 -10.97 7.95
C ALA A 161 -2.30 -10.71 6.76
N ASP A 162 -3.18 -11.66 6.44
CA ASP A 162 -4.11 -11.60 5.32
C ASP A 162 -5.41 -10.86 5.65
N LEU A 163 -5.64 -10.56 6.93
CA LEU A 163 -6.86 -9.93 7.42
C LEU A 163 -7.22 -8.65 6.64
N PHE A 164 -6.21 -7.85 6.31
CA PHE A 164 -6.39 -6.63 5.52
C PHE A 164 -6.85 -6.94 4.09
N ILE A 165 -6.13 -7.78 3.34
CA ILE A 165 -6.49 -8.05 1.94
C ILE A 165 -7.82 -8.79 1.81
N VAL A 166 -8.11 -9.73 2.71
CA VAL A 166 -9.38 -10.48 2.70
C VAL A 166 -10.55 -9.55 2.99
N SER A 167 -10.43 -8.65 3.97
CA SER A 167 -11.49 -7.68 4.26
C SER A 167 -11.67 -6.64 3.15
N VAL A 168 -10.59 -6.21 2.47
CA VAL A 168 -10.68 -5.39 1.24
C VAL A 168 -11.45 -6.13 0.14
N LEU A 169 -11.09 -7.38 -0.14
CA LEU A 169 -11.73 -8.20 -1.17
C LEU A 169 -13.22 -8.47 -0.88
N ALA A 170 -13.53 -8.83 0.37
CA ALA A 170 -14.90 -9.03 0.80
C ALA A 170 -15.71 -7.73 0.66
N THR A 171 -15.14 -6.60 1.09
CA THR A 171 -15.80 -5.29 1.01
C THR A 171 -16.11 -4.87 -0.42
N SER A 172 -15.13 -4.95 -1.33
CA SER A 172 -15.37 -4.58 -2.73
C SER A 172 -16.36 -5.53 -3.40
N THR A 173 -16.26 -6.83 -3.12
CA THR A 173 -17.14 -7.86 -3.71
C THR A 173 -18.58 -7.68 -3.24
N PHE A 174 -18.80 -7.59 -1.93
CA PHE A 174 -20.16 -7.45 -1.41
C PHE A 174 -20.75 -6.08 -1.72
N ALA A 175 -19.95 -5.01 -1.80
CA ALA A 175 -20.43 -3.71 -2.26
C ALA A 175 -20.95 -3.76 -3.71
N LEU A 176 -20.19 -4.40 -4.62
CA LEU A 176 -20.59 -4.56 -6.02
C LEU A 176 -21.83 -5.42 -6.17
N ILE A 177 -21.89 -6.56 -5.47
CA ILE A 177 -23.07 -7.43 -5.51
C ILE A 177 -24.28 -6.72 -4.90
N TRP A 178 -24.11 -6.05 -3.75
CA TRP A 178 -25.17 -5.30 -3.09
C TRP A 178 -25.76 -4.23 -4.01
N SER A 179 -24.91 -3.39 -4.64
CA SER A 179 -25.39 -2.36 -5.55
C SER A 179 -26.04 -2.95 -6.81
N PHE A 180 -25.51 -4.07 -7.32
CA PHE A 180 -26.10 -4.79 -8.44
C PHE A 180 -27.48 -5.37 -8.13
N THR A 181 -27.69 -5.86 -6.91
CA THR A 181 -28.97 -6.40 -6.44
C THR A 181 -29.98 -5.33 -6.01
N GLY A 182 -29.68 -4.04 -6.20
CA GLY A 182 -30.62 -2.93 -5.99
C GLY A 182 -30.37 -2.06 -4.76
N GLY A 183 -29.29 -2.27 -4.00
CA GLY A 183 -28.86 -1.31 -2.97
C GLY A 183 -29.72 -1.24 -1.69
N GLY A 184 -30.60 -2.22 -1.46
CA GLY A 184 -31.47 -2.27 -0.27
C GLY A 184 -30.87 -2.96 0.95
N VAL A 185 -31.61 -2.99 2.06
CA VAL A 185 -31.25 -3.80 3.23
C VAL A 185 -31.43 -5.29 2.87
N GLY A 186 -30.40 -6.09 3.13
CA GLY A 186 -30.42 -7.52 2.82
C GLY A 186 -29.08 -8.18 3.12
N VAL A 187 -28.93 -9.45 2.72
CA VAL A 187 -27.74 -10.25 3.08
C VAL A 187 -26.44 -9.63 2.56
N PHE A 188 -26.43 -9.10 1.33
CA PHE A 188 -25.25 -8.48 0.75
C PHE A 188 -24.91 -7.13 1.39
N PHE A 189 -25.92 -6.38 1.85
CA PHE A 189 -25.69 -5.17 2.64
C PHE A 189 -25.04 -5.51 3.98
N ILE A 190 -25.56 -6.52 4.68
CA ILE A 190 -25.00 -6.99 5.96
C ILE A 190 -23.55 -7.44 5.77
N LEU A 191 -23.28 -8.26 4.76
CA LEU A 191 -21.94 -8.73 4.45
C LEU A 191 -21.00 -7.59 4.09
N PHE A 192 -21.46 -6.60 3.32
CA PHE A 192 -20.69 -5.39 2.98
C PHE A 192 -20.34 -4.58 4.23
N ILE A 193 -21.29 -4.34 5.13
CA ILE A 193 -21.05 -3.59 6.37
C ILE A 193 -20.14 -4.38 7.32
N LEU A 194 -20.32 -5.69 7.47
CA LEU A 194 -19.46 -6.53 8.30
C LEU A 194 -18.02 -6.56 7.78
N SER A 195 -17.81 -6.74 6.47
CA SER A 195 -16.47 -6.74 5.89
C SER A 195 -15.81 -5.36 5.96
N SER A 196 -16.59 -4.28 5.77
CA SER A 196 -16.13 -2.91 5.90
C SER A 196 -15.72 -2.60 7.35
N THR A 197 -16.54 -3.01 8.32
CA THR A 197 -16.23 -2.89 9.75
C THR A 197 -14.96 -3.65 10.10
N MET A 198 -14.78 -4.86 9.54
CA MET A 198 -13.56 -5.64 9.74
C MET A 198 -12.34 -4.97 9.11
N LEU A 199 -12.50 -4.34 7.95
CA LEU A 199 -11.42 -3.62 7.27
C LEU A 199 -10.92 -2.42 8.08
N PHE A 200 -11.83 -1.56 8.51
CA PHE A 200 -11.49 -0.31 9.20
C PHE A 200 -11.27 -0.50 10.71
N GLY A 201 -12.05 -1.37 11.36
CA GLY A 201 -11.86 -1.75 12.77
C GLY A 201 -10.68 -2.69 13.00
N GLY A 202 -10.30 -3.47 11.98
CA GLY A 202 -9.20 -4.43 12.04
C GLY A 202 -7.79 -3.83 11.90
N VAL A 203 -7.64 -2.51 11.87
CA VAL A 203 -6.35 -1.83 11.62
C VAL A 203 -5.26 -2.30 12.58
N TYR A 204 -5.56 -2.38 13.88
CA TYR A 204 -4.60 -2.80 14.91
C TYR A 204 -4.13 -4.26 14.74
N TRP A 205 -4.98 -5.14 14.23
CA TRP A 205 -4.67 -6.57 14.09
C TRP A 205 -4.12 -6.96 12.73
N SER A 206 -4.15 -6.05 11.77
CA SER A 206 -3.82 -6.31 10.37
C SER A 206 -2.54 -5.58 9.95
N LYS A 207 -2.22 -5.68 8.66
CA LYS A 207 -1.13 -4.89 8.08
C LYS A 207 -1.54 -3.43 7.87
N PHE A 208 -2.81 -3.04 7.89
CA PHE A 208 -3.26 -1.73 7.40
C PHE A 208 -2.43 -0.53 7.92
N ALA A 209 -2.11 -0.47 9.22
CA ALA A 209 -1.35 0.65 9.81
C ALA A 209 -0.03 0.99 9.10
N HIS A 210 0.62 0.01 8.44
CA HIS A 210 1.88 0.24 7.70
C HIS A 210 1.79 1.22 6.54
N MET A 211 0.59 1.46 6.01
CA MET A 211 0.39 2.42 4.92
C MET A 211 0.70 3.86 5.36
N PHE A 212 0.48 4.20 6.64
CA PHE A 212 0.62 5.57 7.15
C PHE A 212 2.07 5.96 7.42
N PHE A 213 2.92 5.03 7.87
CA PHE A 213 4.30 5.34 8.24
C PHE A 213 5.32 5.06 7.13
N LYS A 214 4.92 4.38 6.06
CA LYS A 214 5.81 4.04 4.94
C LYS A 214 6.40 5.25 4.20
N PRO A 215 5.64 6.33 3.90
CA PRO A 215 6.21 7.53 3.29
C PRO A 215 7.28 8.17 4.18
N ALA A 216 7.08 8.17 5.50
CA ALA A 216 8.06 8.70 6.46
C ALA A 216 9.36 7.87 6.45
N ALA A 217 9.26 6.55 6.45
CA ALA A 217 10.42 5.66 6.34
C ALA A 217 11.16 5.83 5.00
N ALA A 218 10.42 6.01 3.89
CA ALA A 218 11.02 6.26 2.58
C ALA A 218 11.76 7.61 2.53
N PHE A 219 11.17 8.65 3.13
CA PHE A 219 11.83 9.96 3.27
C PHE A 219 13.13 9.85 4.08
N GLN A 220 13.09 9.21 5.25
CA GLN A 220 14.27 8.99 6.07
C GLN A 220 15.37 8.25 5.30
N LYS A 221 15.01 7.18 4.56
CA LYS A 221 15.97 6.44 3.73
C LYS A 221 16.65 7.33 2.69
N ARG A 222 15.90 8.22 2.02
CA ARG A 222 16.47 9.15 1.03
C ARG A 222 17.43 10.15 1.68
N VAL A 223 17.10 10.66 2.87
CA VAL A 223 18.01 11.53 3.64
C VAL A 223 19.32 10.82 3.97
N ILE A 224 19.25 9.57 4.46
CA ILE A 224 20.44 8.77 4.82
C ILE A 224 21.32 8.44 3.60
N MET A 225 20.71 8.30 2.42
CA MET A 225 21.47 8.13 1.19
C MET A 225 22.12 9.44 0.75
N ALA A 226 21.39 10.56 0.86
CA ALA A 226 21.87 11.88 0.46
C ALA A 226 22.98 12.40 1.38
N ASP A 227 22.93 12.11 2.68
CA ASP A 227 23.94 12.53 3.66
C ASP A 227 25.22 11.68 3.64
N GLY A 228 25.24 10.59 2.86
CA GLY A 228 26.39 9.70 2.69
C GLY A 228 26.53 8.62 3.77
N GLY A 229 25.62 8.52 4.74
CA GLY A 229 25.64 7.50 5.80
C GLY A 229 25.31 6.09 5.30
N ARG A 230 24.37 5.99 4.34
CA ARG A 230 24.05 4.77 3.56
C ARG A 230 23.75 3.51 4.39
N GLU A 231 23.38 3.65 5.65
CA GLU A 231 23.11 2.54 6.60
C GLU A 231 24.22 1.47 6.64
N ASN A 232 25.49 1.88 6.48
CA ASN A 232 26.65 0.98 6.34
C ASN A 232 26.62 0.07 5.10
N LEU A 233 25.77 0.35 4.11
CA LEU A 233 25.77 -0.35 2.83
C LEU A 233 26.96 0.10 1.97
N PRO A 234 27.63 -0.83 1.25
CA PRO A 234 28.76 -0.51 0.38
C PRO A 234 28.31 0.35 -0.80
N PRO A 235 29.13 1.33 -1.28
CA PRO A 235 28.89 2.12 -2.49
C PRO A 235 28.54 1.26 -3.68
N ASP A 236 27.71 1.79 -4.57
CA ASP A 236 27.77 1.30 -5.95
C ASP A 236 29.14 1.73 -6.48
N TYR A 237 29.98 0.74 -6.77
CA TYR A 237 31.33 0.95 -7.28
C TYR A 237 31.34 0.81 -8.80
N ASP A 238 32.06 1.70 -9.47
CA ASP A 238 32.46 1.47 -10.86
C ASP A 238 33.53 0.38 -10.87
N LEU A 239 33.14 -0.81 -11.34
CA LEU A 239 34.03 -1.97 -11.41
C LEU A 239 35.13 -1.81 -12.48
N THR A 240 35.14 -0.72 -13.24
CA THR A 240 36.23 -0.40 -14.16
C THR A 240 37.27 0.57 -13.57
N ASP A 241 36.96 1.17 -12.41
CA ASP A 241 37.81 2.16 -11.75
C ASP A 241 39.06 1.50 -11.11
N PRO A 242 40.29 1.89 -11.50
CA PRO A 242 41.52 1.41 -10.88
C PRO A 242 41.58 1.62 -9.36
N ALA A 243 40.96 2.68 -8.83
CA ALA A 243 40.91 2.93 -7.39
C ALA A 243 40.04 1.89 -6.66
N VAL A 244 38.97 1.41 -7.30
CA VAL A 244 38.14 0.32 -6.77
C VAL A 244 38.94 -0.99 -6.76
N HIS A 245 39.68 -1.29 -7.83
CA HIS A 245 40.57 -2.45 -7.87
C HIS A 245 41.68 -2.42 -6.83
N ALA A 246 42.28 -1.25 -6.58
CA ALA A 246 43.27 -1.11 -5.53
C ALA A 246 42.68 -1.34 -4.12
N LYS A 247 41.42 -0.94 -3.92
CA LYS A 247 40.70 -1.12 -2.66
C LYS A 247 40.22 -2.57 -2.45
N PHE A 248 39.83 -3.25 -3.52
CA PHE A 248 39.36 -4.64 -3.52
C PHE A 248 40.18 -5.47 -4.53
N PRO A 249 41.44 -5.81 -4.18
CA PRO A 249 42.38 -6.43 -5.11
C PRO A 249 41.99 -7.87 -5.51
N ASP A 250 41.06 -8.46 -4.78
CA ASP A 250 40.50 -9.79 -4.99
C ASP A 250 39.36 -9.81 -6.03
N VAL A 251 38.66 -8.69 -6.24
CA VAL A 251 37.56 -8.61 -7.23
C VAL A 251 38.02 -8.97 -8.65
N PRO A 252 39.16 -8.45 -9.16
CA PRO A 252 39.69 -8.87 -10.46
C PRO A 252 40.03 -10.37 -10.54
N GLN A 253 40.39 -11.00 -9.41
CA GLN A 253 40.69 -12.43 -9.36
C GLN A 253 39.44 -13.29 -9.52
N TYR A 254 38.32 -12.87 -8.92
CA TYR A 254 37.06 -13.64 -8.96
C TYR A 254 36.17 -13.32 -10.17
N MET A 255 36.21 -12.08 -10.66
CA MET A 255 35.25 -11.58 -11.66
C MET A 255 35.93 -11.11 -12.97
N GLY A 256 37.26 -11.13 -13.03
CA GLY A 256 38.03 -10.53 -14.12
C GLY A 256 38.19 -9.02 -13.94
N LYS A 257 39.10 -8.40 -14.71
CA LYS A 257 39.47 -6.98 -14.55
C LYS A 257 38.36 -6.00 -14.92
N ASN A 258 37.48 -6.38 -15.83
CA ASN A 258 36.31 -5.61 -16.26
C ASN A 258 35.18 -6.62 -16.48
N PRO A 259 34.53 -7.13 -15.41
CA PRO A 259 33.47 -8.12 -15.58
C PRO A 259 32.41 -7.53 -16.52
N PRO A 260 32.13 -8.17 -17.68
CA PRO A 260 30.97 -7.78 -18.46
C PRO A 260 29.74 -7.98 -17.57
N ASN A 261 28.80 -7.04 -17.67
CA ASN A 261 27.47 -7.05 -17.03
C ASN A 261 27.13 -8.43 -16.44
N MET A 262 27.12 -8.56 -15.10
CA MET A 262 27.00 -9.83 -14.35
C MET A 262 25.63 -10.53 -14.52
N GLY A 263 24.91 -10.18 -15.59
CA GLY A 263 23.54 -10.56 -15.84
C GLY A 263 22.62 -10.00 -14.77
N LEU A 264 21.38 -10.48 -14.80
CA LEU A 264 20.37 -10.10 -13.82
C LEU A 264 20.50 -10.88 -12.50
N CYS A 265 21.48 -11.80 -12.37
CA CYS A 265 21.67 -12.73 -11.25
C CYS A 265 20.34 -13.40 -10.84
N ILE A 266 19.94 -13.31 -9.57
CA ILE A 266 18.64 -13.82 -9.06
C ILE A 266 17.42 -13.20 -9.76
N LYS A 267 17.58 -12.10 -10.50
CA LYS A 267 16.53 -11.48 -11.32
C LYS A 267 16.49 -12.02 -12.75
N ALA A 268 17.43 -12.88 -13.15
CA ALA A 268 17.51 -13.45 -14.50
C ALA A 268 16.37 -14.45 -14.77
N GLU A 269 15.88 -15.11 -13.73
CA GLU A 269 14.77 -16.04 -13.81
C GLU A 269 13.68 -15.66 -12.82
N ARG A 270 12.41 -15.80 -13.23
CA ARG A 270 11.29 -15.69 -12.29
C ARG A 270 11.39 -16.86 -11.32
N ALA A 271 11.32 -16.61 -10.01
CA ALA A 271 11.29 -17.66 -8.99
C ALA A 271 10.12 -18.63 -9.22
N LYS A 272 10.37 -19.67 -10.02
CA LYS A 272 9.45 -20.74 -10.38
C LYS A 272 10.01 -22.12 -9.98
N HIS A 273 11.12 -22.14 -9.25
CA HIS A 273 11.77 -23.37 -8.80
C HIS A 273 11.06 -23.91 -7.55
N TYR A 274 9.88 -24.48 -7.76
CA TYR A 274 9.12 -25.24 -6.78
C TYR A 274 8.46 -26.43 -7.47
#